data_AF-A0A7X7QYE3-F1
#
_entry.id   AF-A0A7X7QYE3-F1
#
_cell.length_a   1.000
_cell.length_b   1.000
_cell.length_c   1.000
_cell.angle_alpha   90.00
_cell.angle_beta   90.00
_cell.angle_gamma   90.00
#
_symmetry.space_group_name_H-M   'P 1'
#
loop_
_entity.id
_entity.type
_entity.pdbx_description
1 polymer ?
#
loop_
_entity_poly.entity_id
_entity_poly.type
_entity_poly.pdbx_seq_one_letter_code
_entity_poly.pdbx_strand_id
1 'polypeptide(L)'
;LSNLDTYVKEGTLCVTGAIVGDVYVQANGKLSGTGALKRDAAVSGTVAPGTSIGTLDAAWLTFEPGGRYEWEVDGGSVAADTIAVAGTLELPEAANSVTVKVVQVGGPVAGAYPLVTYAMLTGNTNALVVDAAGTGYSQASFNITDSGITMGLVPEPALLMLAPLALAAFRRRT
;
A
#
# COMPACT_ATOMS: atom_id res chain seq x y z
N LEU A 1 -23.16 -21.88 14.63
CA LEU A 1 -21.96 -21.06 14.82
C LEU A 1 -22.39 -19.61 14.65
N SER A 2 -22.37 -18.85 15.73
CA SER A 2 -22.90 -17.48 15.82
C SER A 2 -21.86 -16.48 15.31
N ASN A 3 -22.21 -15.71 14.27
CA ASN A 3 -21.91 -14.28 14.10
C ASN A 3 -20.55 -13.78 14.66
N LEU A 4 -19.42 -14.30 14.16
CA LEU A 4 -18.06 -13.88 14.59
C LEU A 4 -17.51 -12.70 13.77
N ASP A 5 -18.37 -12.06 12.99
CA ASP A 5 -17.95 -11.01 12.07
C ASP A 5 -17.59 -9.75 12.84
N THR A 6 -16.47 -9.15 12.44
CA THR A 6 -15.98 -7.91 13.02
C THR A 6 -16.26 -6.76 12.07
N TYR A 7 -17.03 -5.78 12.53
CA TYR A 7 -17.31 -4.56 11.78
C TYR A 7 -16.54 -3.39 12.38
N VAL A 8 -15.60 -2.84 11.62
CA VAL A 8 -14.95 -1.56 11.96
C VAL A 8 -15.72 -0.47 11.23
N LYS A 9 -16.77 0.03 11.87
CA LYS A 9 -17.65 1.04 11.27
C LYS A 9 -17.01 2.42 11.27
N GLU A 10 -16.34 2.75 12.38
CA GLU A 10 -15.70 4.03 12.66
C GLU A 10 -14.50 3.81 13.58
N GLY A 11 -13.61 4.80 13.66
CA GLY A 11 -12.46 4.76 14.56
C GLY A 11 -11.39 3.78 14.10
N THR A 12 -10.50 3.37 15.02
CA THR A 12 -9.39 2.45 14.72
C THR A 12 -9.51 1.17 15.53
N LEU A 13 -9.50 0.02 14.85
CA LEU A 13 -9.27 -1.29 15.45
C LEU A 13 -7.81 -1.70 15.19
N CYS A 14 -7.01 -1.76 16.26
CA CYS A 14 -5.65 -2.28 16.20
C CYS A 14 -5.63 -3.77 16.54
N VAL A 15 -5.18 -4.61 15.60
CA VAL A 15 -5.11 -6.05 15.73
C VAL A 15 -3.65 -6.46 15.85
N THR A 16 -3.29 -7.06 16.98
CA THR A 16 -1.96 -7.64 17.23
C THR A 16 -2.00 -9.16 17.43
N GLY A 17 -3.20 -9.71 17.62
CA GLY A 17 -3.47 -11.14 17.69
C GLY A 17 -4.08 -11.64 16.38
N ALA A 18 -5.13 -12.47 16.48
CA ALA A 18 -5.86 -12.97 15.32
C ALA A 18 -7.36 -12.73 15.45
N ILE A 19 -7.99 -12.33 14.34
CA ILE A 19 -9.44 -12.36 14.17
C ILE A 19 -9.79 -13.60 13.36
N VAL A 20 -10.68 -14.43 13.91
CA VAL A 20 -11.07 -15.73 13.33
C VAL A 20 -12.39 -15.70 12.56
N GLY A 21 -13.10 -14.57 12.59
CA GLY A 21 -14.28 -14.31 11.75
C GLY A 21 -13.96 -13.38 10.59
N ASP A 22 -14.99 -13.07 9.80
CA ASP A 22 -14.86 -12.17 8.66
C ASP A 22 -14.71 -10.73 9.17
N VAL A 23 -14.00 -9.88 8.42
CA VAL A 23 -13.70 -8.50 8.83
C VAL A 23 -14.20 -7.53 7.77
N TYR A 24 -15.00 -6.56 8.20
CA TYR A 24 -15.56 -5.53 7.35
C TYR A 24 -15.10 -4.17 7.85
N VAL A 25 -14.19 -3.54 7.11
CA VAL A 25 -13.73 -2.18 7.40
C VAL A 25 -14.56 -1.22 6.54
N GLN A 26 -15.48 -0.51 7.18
CA GLN A 26 -16.36 0.44 6.49
C GLN A 26 -15.64 1.77 6.25
N ALA A 27 -16.20 2.62 5.39
CA ALA A 27 -15.57 3.86 4.90
C ALA A 27 -14.92 4.75 5.99
N ASN A 28 -15.52 4.84 7.18
CA ASN A 28 -15.01 5.67 8.29
C ASN A 28 -14.16 4.87 9.30
N GLY A 29 -14.02 3.57 9.10
CA GLY A 29 -13.23 2.67 9.93
C GLY A 29 -11.79 2.56 9.46
N LYS A 30 -10.91 2.27 10.42
CA LYS A 30 -9.50 1.96 10.19
C LYS A 30 -9.11 0.66 10.87
N LEU A 31 -8.50 -0.24 10.13
CA LEU A 31 -7.84 -1.44 10.64
C LEU A 31 -6.34 -1.21 10.68
N SER A 32 -5.70 -1.50 11.81
CA SER A 32 -4.25 -1.36 11.97
C SER A 32 -3.60 -2.52 12.72
N GLY A 33 -2.28 -2.50 12.86
CA GLY A 33 -1.52 -3.47 13.63
C GLY A 33 -0.90 -4.59 12.75
N THR A 34 -0.27 -5.56 13.42
CA THR A 34 0.53 -6.63 12.79
C THR A 34 -0.10 -8.02 12.95
N GLY A 35 -1.37 -8.06 13.30
CA GLY A 35 -2.09 -9.31 13.55
C GLY A 35 -2.47 -10.06 12.28
N ALA A 36 -3.34 -11.06 12.46
CA ALA A 36 -3.80 -11.93 11.39
C ALA A 36 -5.32 -11.93 11.24
N LEU A 37 -5.81 -11.76 10.02
CA LEU A 37 -7.21 -11.94 9.63
C LEU A 37 -7.33 -13.34 9.02
N LYS A 38 -7.93 -14.28 9.75
CA LYS A 38 -7.92 -15.70 9.35
C LYS A 38 -9.00 -16.07 8.35
N ARG A 39 -9.92 -15.16 8.04
CA ARG A 39 -10.99 -15.31 7.05
C ARG A 39 -11.03 -14.10 6.13
N ASP A 40 -12.16 -13.90 5.47
CA ASP A 40 -12.33 -12.85 4.46
C ASP A 40 -12.28 -11.47 5.11
N ALA A 41 -11.54 -10.56 4.49
CA ALA A 41 -11.51 -9.15 4.87
C ALA A 41 -11.95 -8.28 3.69
N ALA A 42 -12.97 -7.45 3.90
CA ALA A 42 -13.45 -6.48 2.92
C ALA A 42 -13.19 -5.05 3.42
N VAL A 43 -12.54 -4.23 2.60
CA VAL A 43 -12.04 -2.90 3.01
C VAL A 43 -12.57 -1.81 2.09
N SER A 44 -13.56 -1.06 2.58
CA SER A 44 -13.99 0.23 2.00
C SER A 44 -13.47 1.44 2.78
N GLY A 45 -12.94 1.21 3.98
CA GLY A 45 -12.25 2.22 4.81
C GLY A 45 -10.73 2.18 4.66
N THR A 46 -10.03 2.35 5.79
CA THR A 46 -8.56 2.40 5.81
C THR A 46 -7.95 1.12 6.39
N VAL A 47 -6.90 0.61 5.77
CA VAL A 47 -5.96 -0.36 6.35
C VAL A 47 -4.59 0.29 6.50
N ALA A 48 -3.95 0.09 7.65
CA ALA A 48 -2.63 0.60 7.97
C ALA A 48 -1.88 -0.45 8.82
N PRO A 49 -1.22 -1.43 8.18
CA PRO A 49 -0.41 -2.42 8.87
C PRO A 49 0.57 -1.75 9.84
N GLY A 50 0.88 -2.45 10.92
CA GLY A 50 1.96 -2.04 11.81
C GLY A 50 1.60 -1.08 12.95
N THR A 51 2.64 -0.76 13.71
CA THR A 51 2.75 0.33 14.69
C THR A 51 4.09 1.01 14.42
N SER A 52 4.24 1.66 13.25
CA SER A 52 5.45 1.70 12.41
C SER A 52 5.51 0.48 11.45
N ILE A 53 6.55 0.39 10.63
CA ILE A 53 6.68 -0.60 9.55
C ILE A 53 6.37 -2.02 10.04
N GLY A 54 5.38 -2.64 9.44
CA GLY A 54 4.93 -3.97 9.83
C GLY A 54 4.21 -4.74 8.73
N THR A 55 3.85 -5.97 9.08
CA THR A 55 3.08 -6.85 8.20
C THR A 55 1.76 -7.21 8.85
N LEU A 56 0.67 -7.04 8.09
CA LEU A 56 -0.65 -7.55 8.44
C LEU A 56 -0.89 -8.82 7.61
N ASP A 57 -1.18 -9.93 8.28
CA ASP A 57 -1.52 -11.18 7.59
C ASP A 57 -3.02 -11.23 7.28
N ALA A 58 -3.39 -11.56 6.05
CA ALA A 58 -4.77 -11.77 5.65
C ALA A 58 -4.93 -13.11 4.94
N ALA A 59 -6.00 -13.87 5.22
CA ALA A 59 -6.29 -15.09 4.47
C ALA A 59 -6.79 -14.75 3.06
N TRP A 60 -7.80 -13.89 2.96
CA TRP A 60 -8.31 -13.30 1.72
C TRP A 60 -8.58 -11.81 1.96
N LEU A 61 -8.34 -10.99 0.96
CA LEU A 61 -8.53 -9.55 1.05
C LEU A 61 -9.21 -9.03 -0.21
N THR A 62 -10.34 -8.35 -0.02
CA THR A 62 -11.02 -7.57 -1.05
C THR A 62 -10.91 -6.09 -0.71
N PHE A 63 -10.31 -5.31 -1.60
CA PHE A 63 -10.48 -3.86 -1.55
C PHE A 63 -11.78 -3.50 -2.26
N GLU A 64 -12.59 -2.67 -1.61
CA GLU A 64 -13.79 -2.10 -2.17
C GLU A 64 -13.50 -0.69 -2.71
N PRO A 65 -14.33 -0.16 -3.63
CA PRO A 65 -14.22 1.24 -4.04
C PRO A 65 -14.23 2.20 -2.82
N GLY A 66 -13.28 3.12 -2.78
CA GLY A 66 -13.05 4.04 -1.66
C GLY A 66 -12.02 3.52 -0.63
N GLY A 67 -11.62 2.25 -0.71
CA GLY A 67 -10.61 1.66 0.16
C GLY A 67 -9.29 2.42 0.12
N ARG A 68 -8.65 2.55 1.30
CA ARG A 68 -7.39 3.25 1.47
C ARG A 68 -6.38 2.35 2.17
N TYR A 69 -5.18 2.24 1.61
CA TYR A 69 -4.03 1.67 2.27
C TYR A 69 -3.11 2.81 2.69
N GLU A 70 -3.05 3.11 4.00
CA GLU A 70 -1.99 3.97 4.55
C GLU A 70 -0.73 3.12 4.71
N TRP A 71 0.25 3.38 3.86
CA TRP A 71 1.41 2.54 3.65
C TRP A 71 2.66 3.28 4.12
N GLU A 72 3.17 2.89 5.29
CA GLU A 72 4.38 3.47 5.84
C GLU A 72 5.62 3.02 5.06
N VAL A 73 6.51 3.96 4.75
CA VAL A 73 7.75 3.73 4.00
C VAL A 73 8.93 4.38 4.68
N ASP A 74 9.99 3.61 4.87
CA ASP A 74 11.30 4.09 5.31
C ASP A 74 12.34 3.82 4.22
N GLY A 75 12.73 4.89 3.53
CA GLY A 75 13.77 4.81 2.52
C GLY A 75 15.17 4.58 3.09
N GLY A 76 15.43 4.90 4.36
CA GLY A 76 16.72 4.68 5.00
C GLY A 76 17.05 3.20 5.19
N SER A 77 16.02 2.38 5.44
CA SER A 77 16.15 0.92 5.62
C SER A 77 15.63 0.11 4.43
N VAL A 78 15.08 0.77 3.40
CA VAL A 78 14.41 0.14 2.26
C VAL A 78 13.30 -0.81 2.74
N ALA A 79 12.53 -0.36 3.73
CA ALA A 79 11.45 -1.12 4.34
C ALA A 79 10.13 -0.38 4.17
N ALA A 80 9.04 -1.12 4.16
CA ALA A 80 7.70 -0.56 4.09
C ALA A 80 6.69 -1.52 4.71
N ASP A 81 5.52 -0.99 5.06
CA ASP A 81 4.38 -1.83 5.43
C ASP A 81 4.08 -2.83 4.33
N THR A 82 3.59 -4.00 4.72
CA THR A 82 3.13 -5.01 3.76
C THR A 82 1.84 -5.64 4.24
N ILE A 83 0.93 -5.93 3.33
CA ILE A 83 -0.17 -6.86 3.59
C ILE A 83 0.21 -8.20 2.96
N ALA A 84 0.31 -9.24 3.79
CA ALA A 84 0.61 -10.59 3.34
C ALA A 84 -0.69 -11.37 3.17
N VAL A 85 -1.20 -11.46 1.95
CA VAL A 85 -2.41 -12.20 1.63
C VAL A 85 -2.04 -13.65 1.32
N ALA A 86 -2.52 -14.61 2.10
CA ALA A 86 -2.20 -16.02 1.89
C ALA A 86 -2.91 -16.60 0.65
N GLY A 87 -4.12 -16.13 0.36
CA GLY A 87 -4.95 -16.54 -0.76
C GLY A 87 -5.08 -15.45 -1.81
N THR A 88 -6.31 -14.98 -2.01
CA THR A 88 -6.66 -14.04 -3.09
C THR A 88 -6.67 -12.61 -2.59
N LEU A 89 -5.94 -11.74 -3.30
CA LEU A 89 -6.19 -10.30 -3.31
C LEU A 89 -7.18 -9.99 -4.43
N GLU A 90 -8.32 -9.40 -4.09
CA GLU A 90 -9.30 -8.92 -5.05
C GLU A 90 -9.31 -7.39 -5.09
N LEU A 91 -9.14 -6.84 -6.29
CA LEU A 91 -9.24 -5.41 -6.55
C LEU A 91 -10.58 -5.11 -7.24
N PRO A 92 -11.18 -3.92 -7.01
CA PRO A 92 -12.45 -3.58 -7.62
C PRO A 92 -12.28 -3.28 -9.13
N GLU A 93 -13.37 -3.28 -9.88
CA GLU A 93 -13.33 -3.01 -11.33
C GLU A 93 -13.09 -1.53 -11.68
N ALA A 94 -13.51 -0.61 -10.81
CA ALA A 94 -13.42 0.83 -11.04
C ALA A 94 -11.96 1.29 -10.98
N ALA A 95 -11.50 2.01 -12.01
CA ALA A 95 -10.15 2.56 -12.03
C ALA A 95 -9.95 3.64 -10.96
N ASN A 96 -8.74 3.72 -10.39
CA ASN A 96 -8.35 4.68 -9.36
C ASN A 96 -9.28 4.73 -8.13
N SER A 97 -9.95 3.63 -7.81
CA SER A 97 -10.90 3.57 -6.68
C SER A 97 -10.28 3.07 -5.38
N VAL A 98 -9.02 2.62 -5.38
CA VAL A 98 -8.29 2.21 -4.18
C VAL A 98 -7.04 3.06 -4.05
N THR A 99 -6.92 3.82 -2.96
CA THR A 99 -5.81 4.73 -2.76
C THR A 99 -4.71 4.10 -1.90
N VAL A 100 -3.50 4.03 -2.43
CA VAL A 100 -2.29 3.75 -1.66
C VAL A 100 -1.68 5.09 -1.25
N LYS A 101 -1.86 5.47 0.01
CA LYS A 101 -1.30 6.69 0.58
C LYS A 101 0.09 6.39 1.13
N VAL A 102 1.10 7.06 0.59
CA VAL A 102 2.46 6.98 1.11
C VAL A 102 2.53 7.76 2.42
N VAL A 103 2.94 7.08 3.49
CA VAL A 103 3.24 7.69 4.78
C VAL A 103 4.75 7.58 4.99
N GLN A 104 5.47 8.66 4.70
CA GLN A 104 6.92 8.63 4.78
C GLN A 104 7.39 8.80 6.23
N VAL A 105 8.12 7.81 6.76
CA VAL A 105 8.66 7.83 8.13
C VAL A 105 10.16 8.15 8.15
N GLY A 106 10.89 7.77 7.10
CA GLY A 106 12.32 8.05 6.92
C GLY A 106 12.62 9.11 5.84
N GLY A 107 13.89 9.27 5.47
CA GLY A 107 14.28 10.09 4.32
C GLY A 107 13.81 9.45 2.99
N PRO A 108 13.49 10.24 1.95
CA PRO A 108 13.03 9.68 0.69
C PRO A 108 14.22 9.07 -0.06
N VAL A 109 14.14 7.78 -0.38
CA VAL A 109 15.19 7.05 -1.11
C VAL A 109 14.57 6.33 -2.30
N ALA A 110 15.23 6.41 -3.46
CA ALA A 110 14.76 5.69 -4.64
C ALA A 110 14.85 4.18 -4.40
N GLY A 111 13.79 3.45 -4.71
CA GLY A 111 13.74 2.01 -4.46
C GLY A 111 12.43 1.37 -4.88
N ALA A 112 12.44 0.04 -4.88
CA ALA A 112 11.24 -0.78 -4.99
C ALA A 112 10.91 -1.32 -3.61
N TYR A 113 9.72 -0.99 -3.11
CA TYR A 113 9.28 -1.35 -1.76
C TYR A 113 8.11 -2.34 -1.85
N PRO A 114 8.03 -3.32 -0.94
CA PRO A 114 6.91 -4.25 -0.91
C PRO A 114 5.61 -3.51 -0.54
N LEU A 115 4.50 -3.92 -1.16
CA LEU A 115 3.18 -3.37 -0.88
C LEU A 115 2.23 -4.47 -0.43
N VAL A 116 2.03 -5.48 -1.27
CA VAL A 116 1.15 -6.62 -0.97
C VAL A 116 1.77 -7.89 -1.56
N THR A 117 1.69 -9.02 -0.85
CA THR A 117 1.94 -10.35 -1.42
C THR A 117 0.63 -11.14 -1.49
N TYR A 118 0.51 -12.04 -2.45
CA TYR A 118 -0.69 -12.88 -2.64
C TYR A 118 -0.36 -14.18 -3.36
N ALA A 119 -1.24 -15.17 -3.24
CA ALA A 119 -1.22 -16.36 -4.07
C ALA A 119 -1.98 -16.18 -5.40
N MET A 120 -2.99 -15.30 -5.41
CA MET A 120 -3.77 -14.98 -6.60
C MET A 120 -4.22 -13.51 -6.56
N LEU A 121 -4.14 -12.84 -7.71
CA LEU A 121 -4.73 -11.52 -7.92
C LEU A 121 -5.95 -11.65 -8.83
N THR A 122 -7.06 -11.04 -8.46
CA THR A 122 -8.28 -10.92 -9.29
C THR A 122 -8.72 -9.46 -9.41
N GLY A 123 -9.59 -9.19 -10.38
CA GLY A 123 -10.14 -7.87 -10.64
C GLY A 123 -9.24 -7.00 -11.52
N ASN A 124 -9.39 -5.68 -11.42
CA ASN A 124 -8.73 -4.71 -12.30
C ASN A 124 -7.53 -4.04 -11.62
N THR A 125 -6.33 -4.26 -12.15
CA THR A 125 -5.10 -3.62 -11.64
C THR A 125 -5.11 -2.10 -11.75
N ASN A 126 -5.90 -1.52 -12.66
CA ASN A 126 -6.06 -0.07 -12.77
C ASN A 126 -6.88 0.54 -11.62
N ALA A 127 -7.41 -0.27 -10.70
CA ALA A 127 -8.10 0.22 -9.52
C ALA A 127 -7.19 0.97 -8.55
N LEU A 128 -5.89 0.67 -8.55
CA LEU A 128 -4.93 1.27 -7.64
C LEU A 128 -4.51 2.66 -8.14
N VAL A 129 -4.52 3.63 -7.22
CA VAL A 129 -3.93 4.96 -7.41
C VAL A 129 -3.01 5.26 -6.23
N VAL A 130 -1.90 5.92 -6.50
CA VAL A 130 -0.94 6.33 -5.47
C VAL A 130 -1.17 7.79 -5.09
N ASP A 131 -1.19 8.06 -3.78
CA ASP A 131 -1.19 9.39 -3.19
C ASP A 131 0.13 9.57 -2.42
N ALA A 132 1.08 10.25 -3.06
CA ALA A 132 2.37 10.61 -2.48
C ALA A 132 2.45 12.10 -2.09
N ALA A 133 1.32 12.81 -2.07
CA ALA A 133 1.30 14.24 -1.80
C ALA A 133 1.84 14.54 -0.40
N GLY A 134 2.71 15.56 -0.30
CA GLY A 134 3.35 15.93 0.97
C GLY A 134 4.49 15.00 1.41
N THR A 135 4.88 14.04 0.57
CA THR A 135 6.11 13.26 0.74
C THR A 135 7.25 13.83 -0.10
N GLY A 136 8.47 13.32 0.08
CA GLY A 136 9.62 13.69 -0.75
C GLY A 136 9.73 12.92 -2.06
N TYR A 137 8.68 12.23 -2.53
CA TYR A 137 8.68 11.42 -3.75
C TYR A 137 7.98 12.09 -4.93
N SER A 138 8.67 12.16 -6.07
CA SER A 138 8.22 12.80 -7.33
C SER A 138 7.52 11.85 -8.29
N GLN A 139 7.85 10.57 -8.21
CA GLN A 139 7.31 9.53 -9.07
C GLN A 139 7.05 8.28 -8.23
N ALA A 140 5.94 7.64 -8.55
CA ALA A 140 5.52 6.39 -7.97
C ALA A 140 4.93 5.51 -9.07
N SER A 141 5.25 4.21 -9.03
CA SER A 141 4.75 3.26 -10.04
C SER A 141 4.51 1.89 -9.40
N PHE A 142 3.35 1.31 -9.69
CA PHE A 142 3.05 -0.07 -9.32
C PHE A 142 3.78 -1.02 -10.25
N ASN A 143 4.46 -2.00 -9.66
CA ASN A 143 4.97 -3.17 -10.35
C ASN A 143 4.24 -4.40 -9.81
N ILE A 144 3.45 -5.02 -10.69
CA ILE A 144 2.54 -6.12 -10.36
C ILE A 144 3.11 -7.38 -10.99
N THR A 145 3.25 -8.42 -10.18
CA THR A 145 3.78 -9.73 -10.56
C THR A 145 2.77 -10.81 -10.22
N ASP A 146 3.05 -12.07 -10.53
CA ASP A 146 2.12 -13.18 -10.23
C ASP A 146 1.90 -13.40 -8.72
N SER A 147 2.82 -12.93 -7.87
CA SER A 147 2.80 -13.22 -6.42
C SER A 147 2.87 -11.99 -5.52
N GLY A 148 2.75 -10.78 -6.09
CA GLY A 148 2.81 -9.57 -5.30
C GLY A 148 2.87 -8.27 -6.09
N ILE A 149 2.68 -7.19 -5.36
CA ILE A 149 2.81 -5.82 -5.82
C ILE A 149 3.96 -5.16 -5.06
N THR A 150 4.84 -4.51 -5.81
CA THR A 150 5.83 -3.58 -5.28
C THR A 150 5.55 -2.18 -5.81
N MET A 151 6.00 -1.17 -5.07
CA MET A 151 5.92 0.22 -5.45
C MET A 151 7.32 0.75 -5.70
N GLY A 152 7.61 1.16 -6.93
CA GLY A 152 8.80 1.93 -7.26
C GLY A 152 8.60 3.39 -6.87
N LEU A 153 9.46 3.94 -6.02
CA LEU A 153 9.43 5.35 -5.59
C LEU A 153 10.71 6.07 -6.02
N VAL A 154 10.60 7.35 -6.40
CA VAL A 154 11.73 8.21 -6.80
C VAL A 154 11.66 9.58 -6.12
N PRO A 155 12.68 10.00 -5.34
CA PRO A 155 12.67 11.28 -4.64
C PRO A 155 12.67 12.53 -5.53
N GLU A 156 12.11 13.64 -5.02
CA GLU A 156 12.24 15.01 -5.53
C GLU A 156 13.63 15.57 -5.16
N PRO A 157 14.74 15.09 -5.77
CA PRO A 157 15.42 15.89 -6.78
C PRO A 157 16.19 15.06 -7.84
N ALA A 158 15.83 13.79 -8.07
CA ALA A 158 16.57 12.92 -9.00
C ALA A 158 16.64 13.47 -10.44
N LEU A 159 15.69 14.32 -10.85
CA LEU A 159 15.65 14.99 -12.16
C LEU A 159 16.64 16.15 -12.31
N LEU A 160 17.08 16.80 -11.21
CA LEU A 160 17.98 17.96 -11.29
C LEU A 160 19.44 17.58 -11.61
N MET A 161 19.84 16.33 -11.38
CA MET A 161 21.19 15.84 -11.74
C MET A 161 21.34 15.53 -13.24
N LEU A 162 20.24 15.39 -13.99
CA LEU A 162 20.25 15.21 -15.45
C LEU A 162 20.32 16.54 -16.22
N ALA A 163 19.84 17.64 -15.64
CA ALA A 163 19.85 18.96 -16.27
C ALA A 163 21.26 19.55 -16.56
N PRO A 164 22.28 19.44 -15.67
CA PRO A 164 23.61 20.00 -15.95
C PRO A 164 24.40 19.20 -17.01
N LEU A 165 24.07 17.92 -17.26
CA LEU A 165 24.68 17.12 -18.33
C LEU A 165 24.21 17.56 -19.73
N ALA A 166 22.93 17.94 -19.86
CA ALA A 166 22.40 18.50 -21.10
C ALA A 166 23.03 19.86 -21.42
N LEU A 167 23.22 20.72 -20.41
CA LEU A 167 23.81 22.06 -20.62
C LEU A 167 25.33 22.02 -20.89
N ALA A 168 26.05 21.03 -20.35
CA ALA A 168 27.47 20.82 -20.63
C ALA A 168 27.73 20.25 -22.04
N ALA A 169 26.80 19.47 -22.60
CA ALA A 169 26.91 18.94 -23.97
C ALA A 169 26.73 20.03 -25.06
N PHE A 170 25.95 21.08 -24.77
CA PHE A 170 25.79 22.22 -25.68
C PHE A 170 26.96 23.23 -25.63
N ARG A 171 27.83 23.20 -24.61
CA ARG A 171 28.93 24.15 -24.46
C ARG A 171 30.25 23.72 -25.12
N ARG A 172 30.31 22.55 -25.78
CA ARG A 172 31.50 22.05 -26.50
C ARG A 172 31.46 22.26 -28.02
N ARG A 173 30.56 23.12 -28.54
CA ARG A 173 30.54 23.54 -29.95
C ARG A 173 30.60 25.06 -30.07
N THR A 174 31.77 25.63 -29.82
CA THR A 174 32.26 26.91 -30.36
C THR A 174 33.77 26.89 -30.31
#